data_AF-M2ZV38-F1
#
_entry.id   AF-M2ZV38-F1
#
_cell.length_a   1.000
_cell.length_b   1.000
_cell.length_c   1.000
_cell.angle_alpha   90.00
_cell.angle_beta   90.00
_cell.angle_gamma   90.00
#
_symmetry.space_group_name_H-M   'P 1'
#
loop_
_entity.id
_entity.type
_entity.pdbx_description
1 polymer ?
#
loop_
_entity_poly.entity_id
_entity_poly.type
_entity_poly.pdbx_seq_one_letter_code
_entity_poly.pdbx_strand_id
1 'polypeptide(L)'
;MNPDTASSQPSLDRAPSQGYVSPGSETRKSSTSSGKKRASRAGTRSVTTLSAAQLERKRANDREAQRAIRQRTKDHIDHLERTVNDLRGSQEQSEKIVHATQQRNRELEDENAYLRSKLNEAGFNMNLMADSK
;
A
#
# COMPACT_ATOMS: atom_id res chain seq x y z
N MET A 1 -8.34 -44.51 -37.92
CA MET A 1 -6.94 -44.14 -38.20
C MET A 1 -6.87 -42.63 -38.28
N ASN A 2 -6.32 -41.97 -37.27
CA ASN A 2 -5.95 -40.54 -37.31
C ASN A 2 -4.53 -40.43 -36.73
N PRO A 3 -3.57 -39.80 -37.42
CA PRO A 3 -2.17 -39.78 -37.02
C PRO A 3 -1.85 -38.64 -36.04
N ASP A 4 -0.95 -38.93 -35.11
CA ASP A 4 -0.40 -38.02 -34.11
C ASP A 4 0.24 -36.78 -34.74
N THR A 5 -0.21 -35.60 -34.33
CA THR A 5 0.45 -34.32 -34.62
C THR A 5 1.31 -33.92 -33.44
N ALA A 6 2.59 -34.27 -33.49
CA ALA A 6 3.60 -33.85 -32.53
C ALA A 6 3.73 -32.32 -32.54
N SER A 7 3.27 -31.66 -31.48
CA SER A 7 3.47 -30.23 -31.27
C SER A 7 4.79 -30.02 -30.51
N SER A 8 5.82 -29.62 -31.24
CA SER A 8 7.12 -29.20 -30.73
C SER A 8 6.96 -27.93 -29.87
N GLN A 9 7.28 -28.01 -28.58
CA GLN A 9 7.38 -26.84 -27.69
C GLN A 9 8.70 -26.09 -27.98
N PRO A 10 8.72 -24.76 -28.09
CA PRO A 10 9.96 -24.01 -28.13
C PRO A 10 10.56 -23.91 -26.72
N SER A 11 11.84 -24.28 -26.62
CA SER A 11 12.68 -24.13 -25.44
C SER A 11 12.85 -22.65 -25.09
N LEU A 12 12.27 -22.21 -23.97
CA LEU A 12 12.56 -20.91 -23.40
C LEU A 12 13.92 -20.97 -22.71
N ASP A 13 14.93 -20.43 -23.38
CA ASP A 13 16.25 -20.22 -22.82
C ASP A 13 16.17 -19.38 -21.54
N ARG A 14 16.88 -19.89 -20.53
CA ARG A 14 16.96 -19.40 -19.16
C ARG A 14 17.81 -18.12 -19.10
N ALA A 15 17.17 -16.95 -19.08
CA ALA A 15 17.83 -15.71 -18.70
C ALA A 15 18.15 -15.70 -17.19
N PRO A 16 19.32 -15.18 -16.75
CA PRO A 16 19.65 -15.10 -15.34
C PRO A 16 18.76 -14.05 -14.66
N SER A 17 18.11 -14.45 -13.57
CA SER A 17 17.24 -13.57 -12.78
C SER A 17 18.06 -12.45 -12.13
N GLN A 18 17.97 -11.25 -12.69
CA GLN A 18 18.43 -10.02 -12.04
C GLN A 18 17.64 -9.86 -10.73
N GLY A 19 18.30 -10.08 -9.60
CA GLY A 19 17.68 -10.05 -8.27
C GLY A 19 17.13 -8.67 -7.95
N TYR A 20 15.80 -8.57 -7.88
CA TYR A 20 15.12 -7.38 -7.39
C TYR A 20 15.27 -7.31 -5.87
N VAL A 21 16.15 -6.44 -5.38
CA VAL A 21 16.36 -6.21 -3.95
C VAL A 21 15.44 -5.07 -3.52
N SER A 22 14.38 -5.40 -2.78
CA SER A 22 13.47 -4.40 -2.22
C SER A 22 14.16 -3.64 -1.07
N PRO A 23 14.34 -2.31 -1.14
CA PRO A 23 15.00 -1.54 -0.09
C PRO A 23 13.98 -1.26 1.02
N GLY A 24 13.90 -2.14 2.02
CA GLY A 24 12.96 -1.93 3.12
C GLY A 24 13.02 -2.92 4.27
N SER A 25 14.11 -3.68 4.43
CA SER A 25 14.25 -4.60 5.55
C SER A 25 15.43 -4.20 6.43
N GLU A 26 15.24 -3.17 7.25
CA GLU A 26 16.09 -2.89 8.41
C GLU A 26 15.95 -4.03 9.44
N THR A 27 16.72 -5.09 9.25
CA THR A 27 16.94 -6.09 10.31
C THR A 27 17.83 -5.46 11.37
N ARG A 28 17.20 -5.10 12.49
CA ARG A 28 17.86 -4.56 13.69
C ARG A 28 19.02 -5.48 14.09
N LYS A 29 20.25 -4.97 13.96
CA LYS A 29 21.45 -5.54 14.59
C LYS A 29 21.28 -5.45 16.11
N SER A 30 21.00 -6.56 16.79
CA SER A 30 21.07 -6.64 18.24
C SER A 30 22.52 -6.87 18.68
N SER A 31 23.12 -5.85 19.26
CA SER A 31 24.43 -5.86 19.91
C SER A 31 24.40 -6.60 21.26
N THR A 32 25.32 -7.57 21.39
CA THR A 32 26.05 -8.01 22.61
C THR A 32 25.36 -7.93 23.98
N SER A 33 25.08 -9.09 24.59
CA SER A 33 25.25 -9.25 26.04
C SER A 33 25.75 -10.66 26.39
N SER A 34 26.82 -10.68 27.18
CA SER A 34 27.51 -11.83 27.75
C SER A 34 26.68 -12.48 28.85
N GLY A 35 26.42 -13.79 28.76
CA GLY A 35 25.67 -14.53 29.78
C GLY A 35 25.76 -16.04 29.60
N LYS A 36 26.34 -16.72 30.60
CA LYS A 36 26.65 -18.15 30.72
C LYS A 36 25.55 -19.14 30.27
N LYS A 37 26.02 -20.16 29.53
CA LYS A 37 25.52 -21.56 29.44
C LYS A 37 24.06 -21.79 29.02
N ARG A 38 23.85 -22.08 27.74
CA ARG A 38 23.13 -23.31 27.35
C ARG A 38 24.01 -24.05 26.35
N ALA A 39 24.40 -25.26 26.72
CA ALA A 39 25.21 -26.15 25.91
C ALA A 39 24.65 -26.22 24.48
N SER A 40 25.57 -26.17 23.53
CA SER A 40 25.40 -26.47 22.12
C SER A 40 24.23 -27.43 21.87
N ARG A 41 23.09 -26.89 21.44
CA ARG A 41 22.07 -27.63 20.68
C ARG A 41 22.36 -27.57 19.17
N ALA A 42 23.59 -27.22 18.80
CA ALA A 42 24.06 -27.16 17.42
C ALA A 42 24.71 -28.51 17.08
N GLY A 43 23.86 -29.52 16.93
CA GLY A 43 24.22 -30.82 16.38
C GLY A 43 23.05 -31.29 15.54
N THR A 44 23.06 -30.93 14.26
CA THR A 44 22.47 -31.67 13.14
C THR A 44 21.38 -32.69 13.50
N ARG A 45 20.22 -32.23 14.02
CA ARG A 45 19.01 -33.07 14.07
C ARG A 45 18.44 -33.15 12.65
N SER A 46 19.17 -33.85 11.78
CA SER A 46 18.79 -34.11 10.40
C SER A 46 17.41 -34.78 10.39
N VAL A 47 16.62 -34.53 9.34
CA VAL A 47 15.30 -35.16 9.14
C VAL A 47 15.41 -36.69 9.22
N THR A 48 16.58 -37.24 8.88
CA THR A 48 16.95 -38.66 8.92
C THR A 48 17.05 -39.26 10.32
N THR A 49 17.09 -38.46 11.40
CA THR A 49 17.17 -38.94 12.80
C THR A 49 15.89 -38.72 13.61
N LEU A 50 14.82 -38.23 12.98
CA LEU A 50 13.56 -37.98 13.66
C LEU A 50 12.77 -39.29 13.81
N SER A 51 12.30 -39.56 15.03
CA SER A 51 11.24 -40.55 15.25
C SER A 51 9.97 -40.14 14.50
N ALA A 52 9.15 -41.10 14.07
CA ALA A 52 7.87 -40.84 13.41
C ALA A 52 7.00 -39.82 14.18
N ALA A 53 6.94 -39.94 15.51
CA ALA A 53 6.21 -39.01 16.37
C ALA A 53 6.81 -37.60 16.42
N GLN A 54 8.12 -37.45 16.16
CA GLN A 54 8.77 -36.14 16.06
C GLN A 54 8.53 -35.50 14.70
N LEU A 55 8.51 -36.29 13.62
CA LEU A 55 8.20 -35.82 12.28
C LEU A 55 6.76 -35.30 12.19
N GLU A 56 5.80 -36.01 12.79
CA GLU A 56 4.40 -35.59 12.81
C GLU A 56 4.20 -34.27 13.56
N ARG A 57 4.83 -34.12 14.73
CA ARG A 57 4.83 -32.84 15.46
C ARG A 57 5.44 -31.69 14.65
N LYS A 58 6.54 -31.94 13.92
CA LYS A 58 7.15 -30.92 13.06
C LYS A 58 6.22 -30.53 11.92
N ARG A 59 5.56 -31.48 11.25
CA ARG A 59 4.57 -31.22 10.20
C ARG A 59 3.35 -30.48 10.72
N ALA A 60 2.89 -30.77 11.93
CA ALA A 60 1.80 -30.03 12.57
C ALA A 60 2.21 -28.57 12.82
N ASN A 61 3.38 -28.35 13.41
CA ASN A 61 3.89 -27.00 13.68
C ASN A 61 4.16 -26.19 12.40
N ASP A 62 4.71 -26.83 11.36
CA ASP A 62 4.92 -26.20 10.05
C ASP A 62 3.60 -25.75 9.41
N ARG A 63 2.57 -26.60 9.45
CA ARG A 63 1.22 -26.25 9.00
C ARG A 63 0.63 -25.08 9.80
N GLU A 64 0.78 -25.09 11.12
CA GLU A 64 0.28 -24.00 11.98
C GLU A 64 1.03 -22.68 11.75
N ALA A 65 2.36 -22.73 11.64
CA ALA A 65 3.17 -21.56 11.31
C ALA A 65 2.78 -21.00 9.93
N GLN A 66 2.59 -21.87 8.94
CA GLN A 66 2.16 -21.46 7.61
C GLN A 66 0.75 -20.86 7.63
N ARG A 67 -0.18 -21.42 8.41
CA ARG A 67 -1.51 -20.83 8.62
C ARG A 67 -1.41 -19.46 9.27
N ALA A 68 -0.57 -19.29 10.30
CA ALA A 68 -0.38 -18.01 10.97
C ALA A 68 0.23 -16.95 10.02
N ILE A 69 1.19 -17.34 9.17
CA ILE A 69 1.76 -16.46 8.15
C ILE A 69 0.69 -16.07 7.13
N ARG A 70 -0.05 -17.05 6.58
CA ARG A 70 -1.14 -16.79 5.62
C ARG A 70 -2.23 -15.90 6.22
N GLN A 71 -2.59 -16.12 7.48
CA GLN A 71 -3.58 -15.30 8.17
C GLN A 71 -3.08 -13.86 8.31
N ARG A 72 -1.84 -13.65 8.76
CA ARG A 72 -1.26 -12.31 8.85
C ARG A 72 -1.20 -11.59 7.49
N THR A 73 -0.82 -12.31 6.43
CA THR A 73 -0.82 -11.75 5.08
C THR A 73 -2.23 -11.35 4.65
N LYS A 74 -3.23 -12.19 4.92
CA LYS A 74 -4.64 -11.87 4.66
C LYS A 74 -5.07 -10.63 5.43
N ASP A 75 -4.83 -10.59 6.74
CA ASP A 75 -5.20 -9.45 7.59
C ASP A 75 -4.53 -8.14 7.10
N HIS A 76 -3.28 -8.23 6.62
CA HIS A 76 -2.58 -7.08 6.06
C HIS A 76 -3.19 -6.60 4.74
N ILE A 77 -3.54 -7.54 3.84
CA ILE A 77 -4.26 -7.21 2.60
C ILE A 77 -5.60 -6.54 2.94
N ASP A 78 -6.40 -7.15 3.82
CA ASP A 78 -7.70 -6.63 4.22
C ASP A 78 -7.57 -5.23 4.86
N HIS A 79 -6.48 -4.95 5.58
CA HIS A 79 -6.20 -3.63 6.14
C HIS A 79 -5.82 -2.60 5.07
N LEU A 80 -4.99 -2.98 4.11
CA LEU A 80 -4.62 -2.12 2.99
C LEU A 80 -5.83 -1.79 2.13
N GLU A 81 -6.68 -2.78 1.83
CA GLU A 81 -7.91 -2.59 1.05
C GLU A 81 -8.87 -1.61 1.73
N ARG A 82 -9.07 -1.73 3.04
CA ARG A 82 -9.86 -0.76 3.83
C ARG A 82 -9.25 0.63 3.77
N THR A 83 -7.95 0.75 3.99
CA THR A 83 -7.25 2.04 3.98
C THR A 83 -7.37 2.73 2.63
N VAL A 84 -7.23 1.99 1.52
CA VAL A 84 -7.41 2.53 0.16
C VAL A 84 -8.84 3.01 -0.05
N ASN A 85 -9.84 2.23 0.38
CA ASN A 85 -11.24 2.61 0.26
C ASN A 85 -11.56 3.88 1.06
N ASP A 86 -11.06 3.97 2.30
CA ASP A 86 -11.27 5.13 3.17
C ASP A 86 -10.61 6.39 2.60
N LEU A 87 -9.36 6.27 2.12
CA LEU A 87 -8.64 7.37 1.47
C LEU A 87 -9.36 7.85 0.20
N ARG A 88 -9.81 6.91 -0.64
CA ARG A 88 -10.56 7.22 -1.85
C ARG A 88 -11.88 7.92 -1.53
N GLY A 89 -12.60 7.46 -0.50
CA GLY A 89 -13.83 8.10 -0.03
C GLY A 89 -13.59 9.52 0.49
N SER A 90 -12.53 9.72 1.28
CA SER A 90 -12.12 11.04 1.77
C SER A 90 -11.74 11.99 0.64
N GLN A 91 -10.98 11.51 -0.35
CA GLN A 91 -10.61 12.30 -1.51
C GLN A 91 -11.84 12.73 -2.32
N GLU A 92 -12.78 11.81 -2.59
CA GLU A 92 -14.01 12.13 -3.31
C GLU A 92 -14.87 13.19 -2.56
N GLN A 93 -14.94 13.10 -1.23
CA GLN A 93 -15.64 14.11 -0.42
C GLN A 93 -14.95 15.48 -0.50
N SER A 94 -13.62 15.51 -0.40
CA SER A 94 -12.83 16.73 -0.53
C SER A 94 -13.03 17.39 -1.91
N GLU A 95 -12.96 16.60 -2.99
CA GLU A 95 -13.20 17.06 -4.36
C GLU A 95 -14.60 17.67 -4.52
N LYS A 96 -15.64 17.05 -3.95
CA LYS A 96 -17.01 17.60 -3.95
C LYS A 96 -17.09 18.95 -3.23
N ILE A 97 -16.45 19.09 -2.07
CA ILE A 97 -16.44 20.34 -1.31
C ILE A 97 -15.70 21.44 -2.08
N VAL A 98 -14.54 21.11 -2.66
CA VAL A 98 -13.77 22.05 -3.48
C VAL A 98 -14.59 22.52 -4.67
N HIS A 99 -15.24 21.60 -5.40
CA HIS A 99 -16.08 21.95 -6.54
C HIS A 99 -17.24 22.86 -6.14
N ALA A 100 -17.97 22.52 -5.07
CA ALA A 100 -19.07 23.34 -4.57
C ALA A 100 -18.61 24.75 -4.13
N THR A 101 -17.45 24.83 -3.48
CA THR A 101 -16.85 26.10 -3.06
C THR A 101 -16.44 26.95 -4.25
N GLN A 102 -15.79 26.35 -5.26
CA GLN A 102 -15.41 27.03 -6.49
C GLN A 102 -16.62 27.56 -7.26
N GLN A 103 -17.70 26.77 -7.34
CA GLN A 103 -18.94 27.21 -7.97
C GLN A 103 -19.53 28.42 -7.24
N ARG A 104 -19.63 28.36 -5.92
CA ARG A 104 -20.15 29.48 -5.12
C ARG A 104 -19.27 30.73 -5.19
N ASN A 105 -17.95 30.56 -5.22
CA ASN A 105 -17.03 31.68 -5.41
C ASN A 105 -17.24 32.34 -6.77
N ARG A 106 -17.40 31.55 -7.84
CA ARG A 106 -17.68 32.09 -9.18
C ARG A 106 -18.99 32.89 -9.21
N GLU A 107 -20.06 32.35 -8.62
CA GLU A 107 -21.35 33.06 -8.52
C GLU A 107 -21.21 34.41 -7.77
N LEU A 108 -20.44 34.41 -6.67
CA LEU A 108 -20.18 35.64 -5.90
C LEU A 108 -19.26 36.63 -6.63
N GLU A 109 -18.30 36.15 -7.42
CA GLU A 109 -17.44 36.97 -8.27
C GLU A 109 -18.26 37.62 -9.39
N ASP A 110 -19.15 36.87 -10.03
CA ASP A 110 -20.06 37.38 -11.06
C ASP A 110 -21.02 38.44 -10.49
N GLU A 111 -21.61 38.18 -9.32
CA GLU A 111 -22.45 39.16 -8.63
C GLU A 111 -21.66 40.41 -8.22
N ASN A 112 -20.45 40.25 -7.68
CA ASN A 112 -19.58 41.39 -7.37
C ASN A 112 -19.25 42.20 -8.61
N ALA A 113 -18.93 41.56 -9.73
CA ALA A 113 -18.64 42.24 -10.98
C ALA A 113 -19.87 43.01 -11.48
N TYR A 114 -21.05 42.39 -11.43
CA TYR A 114 -22.32 43.01 -11.78
C TYR A 114 -22.63 44.24 -10.91
N LEU A 115 -22.53 44.11 -9.58
CA LEU A 115 -22.77 45.21 -8.64
C LEU A 115 -21.76 46.34 -8.82
N ARG A 116 -20.47 46.02 -9.02
CA ARG A 116 -19.43 47.01 -9.32
C ARG A 116 -19.72 47.78 -10.60
N SER A 117 -20.15 47.08 -11.65
CA SER A 117 -20.57 47.71 -12.91
C SER A 117 -21.75 48.66 -12.70
N LYS A 118 -22.79 48.22 -11.96
CA LYS A 118 -23.97 49.03 -11.65
C LYS A 118 -23.66 50.25 -10.80
N LEU A 119 -22.77 50.14 -9.81
CA LEU A 119 -22.34 51.27 -8.99
C LEU A 119 -21.54 52.30 -9.80
N ASN A 120 -20.67 51.84 -10.70
CA ASN A 120 -19.95 52.73 -11.61
C ASN A 120 -20.91 53.46 -12.57
N GLU A 121 -21.91 52.75 -13.12
CA GLU A 121 -22.97 53.34 -13.96
C GLU A 121 -23.77 54.40 -13.20
N ALA A 122 -24.04 54.19 -11.91
CA ALA A 122 -24.71 55.14 -11.04
C ALA A 122 -23.82 56.32 -10.57
N GLY A 123 -22.57 56.42 -11.06
CA GLY A 123 -21.63 57.52 -10.74
C GLY A 123 -20.85 57.34 -9.43
N PHE A 124 -20.99 56.21 -8.74
CA PHE A 124 -20.16 55.85 -7.58
C PHE A 124 -18.86 55.19 -8.06
N ASN A 125 -17.79 55.98 -8.18
CA ASN A 125 -16.50 55.49 -8.64
C ASN A 125 -15.76 54.73 -7.52
N MET A 126 -15.89 53.41 -7.50
CA MET A 126 -15.34 52.53 -6.44
C MET A 126 -13.81 52.52 -6.38
N ASN A 127 -13.12 52.96 -7.44
CA ASN A 127 -11.66 53.04 -7.48
C ASN A 127 -11.10 54.07 -6.48
N LEU A 128 -11.92 55.04 -6.05
CA LEU A 128 -11.51 56.11 -5.12
C LEU A 128 -11.60 55.68 -3.63
N MET A 129 -12.26 54.55 -3.31
CA MET A 129 -12.44 54.07 -1.93
C MET A 129 -11.44 52.98 -1.52
N ALA A 130 -10.72 52.38 -2.48
CA ALA A 130 -9.75 51.32 -2.21
C ALA A 130 -8.39 51.85 -1.70
N ASP A 131 -8.04 53.10 -1.99
CA ASP A 131 -6.75 53.73 -1.66
C ASP A 131 -6.70 54.36 -0.24
N SER A 132 -7.75 54.20 0.58
CA SER A 132 -7.87 54.90 1.88
C SER A 132 -7.56 54.03 3.12
N LYS A 133 -6.70 53.01 3.01
CA LYS A 133 -6.22 52.23 4.16
C LYS A 133 -4.71 52.19 4.25
#